data_AF-A0A2S8EWV3-F1
#
_entry.id   AF-A0A2S8EWV3-F1
#
_cell.length_a   1.000
_cell.length_b   1.000
_cell.length_c   1.000
_cell.angle_alpha   90.00
_cell.angle_beta   90.00
_cell.angle_gamma   90.00
#
_symmetry.space_group_name_H-M   'P 1'
#
loop_
_entity.id
_entity.type
_entity.pdbx_description
1 polymer ?
#
loop_
_entity_poly.entity_id
_entity_poly.type
_entity_poly.pdbx_seq_one_letter_code
_entity_poly.pdbx_strand_id
1 'polypeptide(L)'
;MPPAQDAPPPLTAQDSLVAVMIAASVADAKVRTAEIVTIQQIVNHLPAFAAYDADRIHTVGQTVFDLFEEEDGLEAFFGLIRESLPERLSETAYALACDVTAADGKLMQTELRFLEEIRHELGIDRLHAAAIERGARARHMRVE
;
A
#
# COMPACT_ATOMS: atom_id res chain seq x y z
N MET A 1 -9.92 -36.44 -2.91
CA MET A 1 -10.28 -35.04 -2.60
C MET A 1 -10.15 -34.28 -3.90
N PRO A 2 -11.20 -33.64 -4.45
CA PRO A 2 -11.01 -32.76 -5.58
C PRO A 2 -10.10 -31.59 -5.15
N PRO A 3 -9.26 -31.03 -6.04
CA PRO A 3 -8.55 -29.80 -5.73
C PRO A 3 -9.57 -28.71 -5.40
N ALA A 4 -9.29 -27.90 -4.37
CA ALA A 4 -10.08 -26.73 -4.06
C ALA A 4 -10.19 -25.86 -5.31
N GLN A 5 -11.40 -25.38 -5.59
CA GLN A 5 -11.70 -24.56 -6.75
C GLN A 5 -10.89 -23.26 -6.67
N ASP A 6 -10.12 -22.94 -7.71
CA ASP A 6 -9.44 -21.65 -7.89
C ASP A 6 -10.49 -20.54 -8.06
N ALA A 7 -11.06 -20.07 -6.96
CA ALA A 7 -11.72 -18.77 -6.97
C ALA A 7 -10.66 -17.71 -7.30
N PRO A 8 -10.96 -16.72 -8.17
CA PRO A 8 -10.03 -15.62 -8.39
C PRO A 8 -9.73 -14.96 -7.05
N PRO A 9 -8.46 -14.55 -6.80
CA PRO A 9 -8.08 -13.93 -5.55
C PRO A 9 -8.99 -12.71 -5.29
N PRO A 10 -9.35 -12.44 -4.02
CA PRO A 10 -10.34 -11.40 -3.71
C PRO A 10 -9.89 -10.01 -4.20
N LEU A 11 -8.58 -9.80 -4.27
CA LEU A 11 -7.94 -8.65 -4.90
C LEU A 11 -7.06 -9.11 -6.08
N THR A 12 -6.98 -8.30 -7.13
CA THR A 12 -5.90 -8.46 -8.11
C THR A 12 -4.58 -7.96 -7.52
N ALA A 13 -3.44 -8.35 -8.11
CA ALA A 13 -2.14 -7.83 -7.67
C ALA A 13 -2.07 -6.28 -7.70
N GLN A 14 -2.73 -5.64 -8.67
CA GLN A 14 -2.81 -4.17 -8.74
C GLN A 14 -3.71 -3.61 -7.65
N ASP A 15 -4.84 -4.26 -7.35
CA ASP A 15 -5.69 -3.86 -6.22
C ASP A 15 -4.93 -3.97 -4.89
N SER A 16 -4.09 -5.00 -4.71
CA SER A 16 -3.26 -5.14 -3.50
C SER A 16 -2.27 -3.98 -3.35
N LEU A 17 -1.65 -3.52 -4.44
CA LEU A 17 -0.78 -2.35 -4.41
C LEU A 17 -1.54 -1.07 -4.04
N VAL A 18 -2.76 -0.89 -4.58
CA VAL A 18 -3.64 0.23 -4.22
C VAL A 18 -4.08 0.14 -2.76
N ALA A 19 -4.46 -1.04 -2.30
CA ALA A 19 -4.89 -1.29 -0.93
C ALA A 19 -3.80 -0.93 0.08
N VAL A 20 -2.53 -1.31 -0.18
CA VAL A 20 -1.38 -0.93 0.65
C VAL A 20 -1.15 0.58 0.68
N MET A 21 -1.27 1.27 -0.46
CA MET A 21 -1.17 2.73 -0.51
C MET A 21 -2.28 3.43 0.31
N ILE A 22 -3.53 2.98 0.17
CA ILE A 22 -4.67 3.54 0.89
C ILE A 22 -4.52 3.28 2.39
N ALA A 23 -4.21 2.04 2.78
CA ALA A 23 -4.00 1.64 4.16
C ALA A 23 -2.93 2.50 4.85
N ALA A 24 -1.82 2.79 4.14
CA ALA A 24 -0.77 3.65 4.65
C ALA A 24 -1.22 5.12 4.83
N SER A 25 -2.10 5.62 3.96
CA SER A 25 -2.66 6.98 4.06
C SER A 25 -3.74 7.12 5.14
N VAL A 26 -4.45 6.05 5.49
CA VAL A 26 -5.50 6.08 6.53
C VAL A 26 -4.99 5.66 7.91
N ALA A 27 -3.74 5.22 8.04
CA ALA A 27 -3.19 4.65 9.27
C ALA A 27 -3.26 5.59 10.50
N ASP A 28 -3.20 6.91 10.30
CA ASP A 28 -3.30 7.92 11.37
C ASP A 28 -4.72 8.51 11.51
N ALA A 29 -5.71 7.92 10.85
CA ALA A 29 -7.09 8.38 10.72
C ALA A 29 -7.25 9.80 10.13
N LYS A 30 -6.22 10.34 9.47
CA LYS A 30 -6.21 11.68 8.85
C LYS A 30 -5.59 11.65 7.47
N VAL A 31 -6.38 11.19 6.51
CA VAL A 31 -6.01 11.24 5.09
C VAL A 31 -5.82 12.68 4.63
N ARG A 32 -4.65 12.96 4.05
CA ARG A 32 -4.33 14.29 3.50
C ARG A 32 -4.58 14.33 2.01
N THR A 33 -5.03 15.48 1.48
CA THR A 33 -5.26 15.64 0.03
C THR A 33 -4.01 15.34 -0.79
N ALA A 34 -2.82 15.67 -0.28
CA ALA A 34 -1.55 15.37 -0.93
C ALA A 34 -1.34 13.86 -1.15
N GLU A 35 -1.73 13.01 -0.19
CA GLU A 35 -1.62 11.55 -0.30
C GLU A 35 -2.57 11.00 -1.36
N ILE A 36 -3.83 11.45 -1.37
CA ILE A 36 -4.82 11.05 -2.38
C ILE A 36 -4.31 11.41 -3.78
N VAL A 37 -3.77 12.61 -3.96
CA VAL A 37 -3.19 13.05 -5.24
C VAL A 37 -2.01 12.16 -5.62
N THR A 38 -1.13 11.83 -4.68
CA THR A 38 0.01 10.92 -4.92
C THR A 38 -0.45 9.52 -5.34
N ILE A 39 -1.47 8.96 -4.69
CA ILE A 39 -2.06 7.66 -5.08
C ILE A 39 -2.54 7.70 -6.53
N GLN A 40 -3.29 8.74 -6.91
CA GLN A 40 -3.78 8.90 -8.28
C GLN A 40 -2.63 9.06 -9.28
N GLN A 41 -1.61 9.84 -8.95
CA GLN A 41 -0.44 10.01 -9.81
C GLN A 41 0.30 8.70 -10.03
N ILE A 42 0.53 7.94 -8.96
CA ILE A 42 1.17 6.61 -9.00
C ILE A 42 0.40 5.67 -9.93
N VAL A 43 -0.91 5.53 -9.71
CA VAL A 43 -1.77 4.64 -10.51
C VAL A 43 -1.78 5.04 -11.99
N ASN A 44 -1.80 6.34 -12.28
CA ASN A 44 -1.87 6.83 -13.65
C ASN A 44 -0.56 6.70 -14.44
N HIS A 45 0.60 6.58 -13.77
CA HIS A 45 1.90 6.73 -14.42
C HIS A 45 2.85 5.54 -14.28
N LEU A 46 2.68 4.69 -13.25
CA LEU A 46 3.59 3.56 -13.08
C LEU A 46 3.20 2.37 -13.96
N PRO A 47 4.19 1.67 -14.53
CA PRO A 47 3.94 0.53 -15.43
C PRO A 47 3.21 -0.63 -14.75
N ALA A 48 3.32 -0.75 -13.42
CA ALA A 48 2.56 -1.72 -12.63
C ALA A 48 1.04 -1.57 -12.82
N PHE A 49 0.56 -0.38 -13.17
CA PHE A 49 -0.86 -0.06 -13.32
C PHE A 49 -1.30 0.16 -14.78
N ALA A 50 -0.48 -0.20 -15.78
CA ALA A 50 -0.75 0.11 -17.18
C ALA A 50 -2.10 -0.41 -17.72
N ALA A 51 -2.64 -1.48 -17.13
CA ALA A 51 -3.94 -2.06 -17.46
C ALA A 51 -4.96 -1.95 -16.32
N TYR A 52 -4.69 -1.10 -15.33
CA TYR A 52 -5.54 -0.95 -14.15
C TYR A 52 -6.73 -0.03 -14.46
N ASP A 53 -7.90 -0.42 -13.96
CA ASP A 53 -9.09 0.43 -13.98
C ASP A 53 -9.09 1.34 -12.75
N ALA A 54 -8.84 2.64 -12.95
CA ALA A 54 -8.73 3.60 -11.86
C ALA A 54 -10.04 3.79 -11.06
N ASP A 55 -11.20 3.44 -11.63
CA ASP A 55 -12.48 3.50 -10.90
C ASP A 55 -12.51 2.49 -9.73
N ARG A 56 -11.70 1.43 -9.80
CA ARG A 56 -11.55 0.44 -8.73
C ARG A 56 -10.91 0.98 -7.46
N ILE A 57 -10.19 2.11 -7.52
CA ILE A 57 -9.58 2.73 -6.33
C ILE A 57 -10.63 2.98 -5.25
N HIS A 58 -11.84 3.41 -5.63
CA HIS A 58 -12.93 3.64 -4.68
C HIS A 58 -13.37 2.33 -4.01
N THR A 59 -13.57 1.26 -4.78
CA THR A 59 -13.97 -0.05 -4.26
C THR A 59 -12.91 -0.62 -3.32
N VAL A 60 -11.64 -0.56 -3.72
CA VAL A 60 -10.51 -1.01 -2.89
C VAL A 60 -10.42 -0.19 -1.61
N GLY A 61 -10.61 1.13 -1.70
CA GLY A 61 -10.63 2.01 -0.53
C GLY A 61 -11.72 1.63 0.46
N GLN A 62 -12.94 1.38 -0.01
CA GLN A 62 -14.04 0.92 0.86
C GLN A 62 -13.68 -0.39 1.55
N THR A 63 -13.12 -1.36 0.83
CA THR A 63 -12.67 -2.63 1.43
C THR A 63 -11.62 -2.43 2.52
N VAL A 64 -10.67 -1.51 2.33
CA VAL A 64 -9.67 -1.19 3.37
C VAL A 64 -10.32 -0.55 4.60
N PHE A 65 -11.27 0.37 4.40
CA PHE A 65 -12.01 0.97 5.51
C PHE A 65 -12.84 -0.06 6.27
N ASP A 66 -13.60 -0.89 5.57
CA ASP A 66 -14.42 -1.95 6.17
C ASP A 66 -13.55 -2.91 6.99
N LEU A 67 -12.37 -3.29 6.47
CA LEU A 67 -11.43 -4.12 7.23
C LEU A 67 -10.96 -3.41 8.50
N PHE A 68 -10.61 -2.13 8.44
CA PHE A 68 -10.07 -1.40 9.60
C PHE A 68 -11.11 -1.08 10.68
N GLU A 69 -12.41 -1.24 10.40
CA GLU A 69 -13.48 -1.15 11.39
C GLU A 69 -13.61 -2.42 12.26
N GLU A 70 -13.08 -3.55 11.80
CA GLU A 70 -13.12 -4.83 12.51
C GLU A 70 -12.02 -4.93 13.60
N GLU A 71 -12.29 -5.69 14.68
CA GLU A 71 -11.38 -5.86 15.82
C GLU A 71 -10.01 -6.43 15.42
N ASP A 72 -10.00 -7.41 14.50
CA ASP A 72 -8.79 -8.04 13.94
C ASP A 72 -8.49 -7.56 12.50
N GLY A 73 -8.99 -6.37 12.16
CA GLY A 73 -8.99 -5.82 10.81
C GLY A 73 -7.62 -5.73 10.13
N LEU A 74 -6.60 -5.40 10.91
CA LEU A 74 -5.23 -5.27 10.42
C LEU A 74 -4.60 -6.63 10.07
N GLU A 75 -4.88 -7.67 10.86
CA GLU A 75 -4.44 -9.04 10.56
C GLU A 75 -5.15 -9.56 9.31
N ALA A 76 -6.46 -9.33 9.20
CA ALA A 76 -7.24 -9.67 8.01
C ALA A 76 -6.75 -8.96 6.75
N PHE A 77 -6.41 -7.66 6.86
CA PHE A 77 -5.82 -6.88 5.79
C PHE A 77 -4.50 -7.50 5.30
N PHE A 78 -3.55 -7.76 6.19
CA PHE A 78 -2.28 -8.37 5.77
C PHE A 78 -2.43 -9.80 5.26
N GLY A 79 -3.38 -10.58 5.80
CA GLY A 79 -3.75 -11.88 5.25
C GLY A 79 -4.20 -11.78 3.79
N LEU A 80 -5.10 -10.84 3.50
CA LEU A 80 -5.59 -10.57 2.14
C LEU A 80 -4.48 -10.13 1.18
N ILE A 81 -3.57 -9.26 1.63
CA ILE A 81 -2.42 -8.82 0.83
C ILE A 81 -1.48 -9.99 0.56
N ARG A 82 -1.16 -10.82 1.56
CA ARG A 82 -0.28 -12.00 1.39
C ARG A 82 -0.85 -13.03 0.42
N GLU A 83 -2.17 -13.18 0.37
CA GLU A 83 -2.86 -14.08 -0.58
C GLU A 83 -2.84 -13.52 -2.01
N SER A 84 -3.01 -12.20 -2.17
CA SER A 84 -3.30 -11.58 -3.47
C SER A 84 -2.08 -10.93 -4.14
N LEU A 85 -1.04 -10.58 -3.38
CA LEU A 85 0.16 -9.90 -3.88
C LEU A 85 1.28 -10.91 -4.20
N PRO A 86 1.72 -11.01 -5.47
CA PRO A 86 2.88 -11.82 -5.80
C PRO A 86 4.16 -11.32 -5.11
N GLU A 87 4.95 -12.23 -4.54
CA GLU A 87 6.17 -11.92 -3.75
C GLU A 87 7.16 -10.97 -4.46
N ARG A 88 7.31 -11.09 -5.78
CA ARG A 88 8.16 -10.18 -6.58
C ARG A 88 7.74 -8.70 -6.51
N LEU A 89 6.54 -8.40 -6.02
CA LEU A 89 6.00 -7.05 -5.87
C LEU A 89 6.00 -6.57 -4.40
N SER A 90 6.53 -7.33 -3.45
CA SER A 90 6.62 -6.92 -2.04
C SER A 90 7.35 -5.58 -1.87
N GLU A 91 8.53 -5.45 -2.48
CA GLU A 91 9.29 -4.19 -2.47
C GLU A 91 8.56 -3.07 -3.22
N THR A 92 7.77 -3.40 -4.23
CA THR A 92 6.94 -2.42 -4.94
C THR A 92 5.86 -1.88 -4.01
N ALA A 93 5.08 -2.75 -3.36
CA ALA A 93 4.04 -2.34 -2.42
C ALA A 93 4.59 -1.41 -1.33
N TYR A 94 5.74 -1.76 -0.76
CA TYR A 94 6.40 -0.95 0.27
C TYR A 94 6.90 0.39 -0.26
N ALA A 95 7.53 0.41 -1.44
CA ALA A 95 7.96 1.66 -2.06
C ALA A 95 6.79 2.62 -2.31
N LEU A 96 5.64 2.11 -2.76
CA LEU A 96 4.44 2.91 -2.97
C LEU A 96 3.89 3.44 -1.64
N ALA A 97 3.86 2.65 -0.58
CA ALA A 97 3.46 3.11 0.76
C ALA A 97 4.39 4.23 1.27
N CYS A 98 5.71 4.09 1.07
CA CYS A 98 6.68 5.14 1.41
C CYS A 98 6.47 6.42 0.59
N ASP A 99 6.15 6.32 -0.70
CA ASP A 99 5.91 7.50 -1.54
C ASP A 99 4.63 8.23 -1.13
N VAL A 100 3.55 7.50 -0.83
CA VAL A 100 2.29 8.10 -0.37
C VAL A 100 2.48 8.81 0.97
N THR A 101 3.06 8.13 1.96
CA THR A 101 3.27 8.69 3.30
C THR A 101 4.30 9.83 3.33
N ALA A 102 5.18 9.92 2.33
CA ALA A 102 6.12 11.03 2.19
C ALA A 102 5.55 12.26 1.45
N ALA A 103 4.37 12.15 0.84
CA ALA A 103 3.82 13.16 -0.09
C ALA A 103 3.73 14.58 0.49
N ASP A 104 3.33 14.70 1.76
CA ASP A 104 3.16 15.99 2.42
C ASP A 104 4.42 16.48 3.16
N GLY A 105 5.46 15.64 3.23
CA GLY A 105 6.73 15.89 3.90
C GLY A 105 6.74 15.64 5.40
N LYS A 106 5.67 15.08 5.99
CA LYS A 106 5.56 14.85 7.44
C LYS A 106 5.12 13.42 7.75
N LEU A 107 6.10 12.56 8.02
CA LEU A 107 5.86 11.23 8.57
C LEU A 107 5.60 11.30 10.08
N MET A 108 4.41 10.91 10.50
CA MET A 108 4.03 10.73 11.90
C MET A 108 4.47 9.36 12.43
N GLN A 109 4.56 9.23 13.76
CA GLN A 109 4.96 7.96 14.38
C GLN A 109 4.01 6.80 14.04
N THR A 110 2.72 7.08 13.83
CA THR A 110 1.73 6.06 13.46
C THR A 110 2.00 5.52 12.05
N GLU A 111 2.34 6.38 11.09
CA GLU A 111 2.70 5.97 9.73
C GLU A 111 4.02 5.20 9.73
N LEU A 112 5.01 5.64 10.50
CA LEU A 112 6.27 4.91 10.65
C LEU A 112 6.06 3.50 11.21
N ARG A 113 5.16 3.35 12.20
CA ARG A 113 4.78 2.04 12.72
C ARG A 113 4.08 1.20 11.66
N PHE A 114 3.16 1.78 10.90
CA PHE A 114 2.46 1.05 9.85
C PHE A 114 3.40 0.60 8.72
N LEU A 115 4.37 1.44 8.33
CA LEU A 115 5.43 1.05 7.40
C LEU A 115 6.29 -0.08 7.98
N GLU A 116 6.59 -0.06 9.28
CA GLU A 116 7.29 -1.16 9.93
C GLU A 116 6.50 -2.48 9.86
N GLU A 117 5.18 -2.46 10.07
CA GLU A 117 4.31 -3.63 9.90
C GLU A 117 4.33 -4.15 8.46
N ILE A 118 4.18 -3.27 7.45
CA ILE A 118 4.26 -3.68 6.04
C ILE A 118 5.59 -4.35 5.74
N ARG A 119 6.71 -3.78 6.22
CA ARG A 119 8.04 -4.36 6.04
C ARG A 119 8.12 -5.78 6.61
N HIS A 120 7.54 -6.00 7.79
CA HIS A 120 7.53 -7.31 8.44
C HIS A 120 6.64 -8.32 7.71
N GLU A 121 5.40 -7.95 7.41
CA GLU A 121 4.42 -8.83 6.75
C GLU A 121 4.82 -9.22 5.32
N LEU A 122 5.53 -8.33 4.62
CA LEU A 122 6.01 -8.58 3.26
C LEU A 122 7.45 -9.11 3.20
N GLY A 123 8.09 -9.36 4.34
CA GLY A 123 9.43 -9.98 4.42
C GLY A 123 10.56 -9.15 3.81
N ILE A 124 10.50 -7.83 3.93
CA ILE A 124 11.43 -6.93 3.25
C ILE A 124 12.72 -6.77 4.08
N ASP A 125 13.86 -7.05 3.44
CA ASP A 125 15.16 -6.90 4.07
C ASP A 125 15.41 -5.46 4.54
N ARG A 126 16.11 -5.32 5.66
CA ARG A 126 16.37 -4.01 6.29
C ARG A 126 17.15 -3.06 5.38
N LEU A 127 18.10 -3.56 4.59
CA LEU A 127 18.89 -2.73 3.67
C LEU A 127 18.04 -2.29 2.47
N HIS A 128 17.17 -3.16 1.97
CA HIS A 128 16.26 -2.82 0.88
C HIS A 128 15.25 -1.77 1.32
N ALA A 129 14.63 -1.96 2.50
CA ALA A 129 13.73 -0.99 3.10
C ALA A 129 14.40 0.37 3.28
N ALA A 130 15.61 0.41 3.87
CA ALA A 130 16.34 1.65 4.06
C ALA A 130 16.67 2.36 2.73
N ALA A 131 16.99 1.61 1.66
CA ALA A 131 17.22 2.18 0.34
C ALA A 131 15.93 2.78 -0.27
N ILE A 132 14.81 2.09 -0.12
CA ILE A 132 13.49 2.54 -0.58
C ILE A 132 13.07 3.82 0.16
N GLU A 133 13.12 3.82 1.48
CA GLU A 133 12.80 4.99 2.32
C GLU A 133 13.68 6.20 1.95
N ARG A 134 14.99 5.95 1.72
CA ARG A 134 15.93 7.00 1.32
C ARG A 134 15.58 7.59 -0.04
N GLY A 135 15.12 6.76 -0.98
CA GLY A 135 14.66 7.15 -2.31
C GLY A 135 13.35 7.95 -2.25
N ALA A 136 12.36 7.47 -1.49
CA ALA A 136 11.09 8.16 -1.28
C ALA A 136 11.32 9.56 -0.69
N ARG A 137 12.14 9.65 0.37
CA ARG A 137 12.54 10.93 0.95
C ARG A 137 13.18 11.84 -0.09
N ALA A 138 14.10 11.33 -0.92
CA ALA A 138 14.79 12.15 -1.91
C ALA A 138 13.84 12.73 -2.97
N ARG A 139 12.84 11.95 -3.42
CA ARG A 139 11.82 12.40 -4.39
C ARG A 139 10.88 13.46 -3.82
N HIS A 140 10.60 13.42 -2.53
CA HIS A 140 9.65 14.31 -1.86
C HIS A 140 10.30 15.51 -1.15
N MET A 141 11.61 15.71 -1.31
CA MET A 141 12.28 16.93 -0.84
C MET A 141 11.69 18.16 -1.54
N ARG A 142 11.34 19.17 -0.76
CA ARG A 142 10.88 20.47 -1.28
C ARG A 142 12.05 21.44 -1.35
N VAL A 143 12.08 22.22 -2.42
CA VAL A 143 12.93 23.41 -2.53
C VAL A 143 12.11 24.52 -1.88
N GLU A 144 12.35 24.78 -0.60
CA GLU A 144 11.77 25.84 0.25
C GLU A 144 10.53 26.60 -0.26
#